data_AF-A0A4Q5EDS9-F1
#
_entry.id   AF-A0A4Q5EDS9-F1
#
_cell.length_a   1.000
_cell.length_b   1.000
_cell.length_c   1.000
_cell.angle_alpha   90.00
_cell.angle_beta   90.00
_cell.angle_gamma   90.00
#
_symmetry.space_group_name_H-M   'P 1'
#
loop_
_entity.id
_entity.type
_entity.pdbx_description
1 polymer ?
#
loop_
_entity_poly.entity_id
_entity_poly.type
_entity_poly.pdbx_seq_one_letter_code
_entity_poly.pdbx_strand_id
1 'polypeptide(L)' 'MKQQDFDEAIKRLPSPVKIDTDIYIIPCINACCRFVFEKQHFYTNPQENELVMWVLKEIRY' A
#
# COMPACT_ATOMS: atom_id res chain seq x y z
N MET A 1 5.76 0.54 -17.06
CA MET A 1 5.75 -0.20 -15.78
C MET A 1 5.41 -1.66 -16.06
N LYS A 2 6.18 -2.62 -15.56
CA LYS A 2 5.89 -4.05 -15.68
C LYS A 2 5.17 -4.55 -14.43
N GLN A 3 4.40 -5.63 -14.54
CA GLN A 3 3.77 -6.28 -13.38
C GLN A 3 4.78 -6.61 -12.28
N GLN A 4 5.98 -7.07 -12.67
CA GLN A 4 7.09 -7.37 -11.75
C GLN A 4 7.49 -6.16 -10.90
N ASP A 5 7.45 -4.94 -11.44
CA ASP A 5 7.82 -3.73 -10.68
C ASP A 5 6.81 -3.47 -9.55
N PHE A 6 5.54 -3.79 -9.77
CA PHE A 6 4.48 -3.67 -8.78
C PHE A 6 4.55 -4.78 -7.74
N ASP A 7 4.81 -6.03 -8.15
CA ASP A 7 4.96 -7.16 -7.24
C ASP A 7 6.14 -6.93 -6.27
N GLU A 8 7.26 -6.40 -6.77
CA GLU A 8 8.41 -5.99 -5.95
C GLU A 8 8.08 -4.83 -5.00
N ALA A 9 7.23 -3.90 -5.41
CA ALA A 9 6.77 -2.83 -4.53
C ALA A 9 5.92 -3.39 -3.39
N ILE A 10 4.98 -4.30 -3.66
CA ILE A 10 4.12 -4.91 -2.62
C ILE A 10 4.97 -5.65 -1.57
N LYS A 11 6.01 -6.39 -1.98
CA LYS A 11 6.89 -7.11 -1.04
C LYS A 11 7.61 -6.20 -0.05
N ARG A 12 7.79 -4.92 -0.38
CA ARG A 12 8.44 -3.92 0.48
C ARG A 12 7.47 -3.22 1.42
N LEU A 13 6.16 -3.43 1.27
CA LEU A 13 5.18 -2.79 2.13
C LEU A 13 5.31 -3.33 3.56
N PRO A 14 5.50 -2.45 4.55
CA PRO A 14 5.45 -2.85 5.95
C PRO A 14 4.03 -3.28 6.34
N SER A 15 3.89 -4.02 7.44
CA SER A 15 2.57 -4.30 7.99
C SER A 15 1.85 -2.98 8.34
N PRO A 16 0.63 -2.74 7.84
CA PRO A 16 -0.09 -1.48 8.05
C PRO A 16 -0.48 -1.25 9.52
N VAL A 17 -0.59 -2.33 10.32
CA VAL A 17 -0.88 -2.26 11.76
C VAL A 17 0.34 -1.77 12.57
N LYS A 18 1.56 -1.89 12.02
CA LYS A 18 2.81 -1.53 12.71
C LYS A 18 3.31 -0.12 12.37
N ILE A 19 2.62 0.59 11.49
CA ILE A 19 3.05 1.86 10.92
C ILE A 19 2.00 2.92 11.25
N ASP A 20 2.39 4.02 11.88
CA ASP A 20 1.48 5.12 12.26
C ASP A 20 1.21 6.11 11.11
N THR A 21 1.66 5.81 9.90
CA THR A 21 1.46 6.65 8.72
C THR A 21 0.32 6.15 7.87
N ASP A 22 -0.51 7.05 7.35
CA ASP A 22 -1.67 6.70 6.50
C ASP A 22 -1.32 6.60 5.02
N ILE A 23 -0.17 7.14 4.60
CA ILE A 23 0.32 7.09 3.23
C ILE A 23 1.71 6.47 3.18
N TYR A 24 1.91 5.49 2.31
CA TYR A 24 3.22 4.91 2.03
C TYR A 24 3.55 5.04 0.55
N ILE A 25 4.74 5.57 0.23
CA ILE A 25 5.15 5.85 -1.14
C ILE A 25 6.36 4.97 -1.48
N ILE A 26 6.22 4.16 -2.54
CA ILE A 26 7.32 3.33 -3.04
C ILE A 26 7.78 3.87 -4.39
N PRO A 27 9.03 4.36 -4.50
CA PRO A 27 9.58 4.75 -5.79
C PRO A 27 9.90 3.51 -6.63
N CYS A 28 9.38 3.48 -7.85
CA CYS A 28 9.77 2.52 -8.88
C CYS A 28 10.88 3.13 -9.74
N ILE A 29 12.12 2.69 -9.49
CA ILE A 29 13.30 3.21 -10.18
C ILE A 29 13.26 2.87 -11.68
N ASN A 30 12.77 1.67 -12.04
CA ASN A 30 12.77 1.17 -13.42
C ASN A 30 11.75 1.87 -14.32
N ALA A 31 10.66 2.39 -13.75
CA ALA A 31 9.54 2.94 -14.49
C ALA A 31 9.35 4.45 -14.28
N CYS A 32 10.29 5.12 -13.58
CA CYS A 32 10.21 6.53 -13.20
C CYS A 32 8.82 6.91 -12.65
N CYS A 33 8.26 6.07 -11.78
CA CYS A 33 6.96 6.30 -11.17
C CYS A 33 7.01 6.06 -9.66
N ARG A 34 5.96 6.48 -8.95
CA ARG A 34 5.79 6.26 -7.51
C ARG A 34 4.44 5.61 -7.27
N PHE A 35 4.44 4.49 -6.56
CA PHE A 35 3.23 3.85 -6.07
C PHE A 35 2.82 4.49 -4.75
N VAL A 36 1.63 5.05 -4.69
CA VAL A 36 1.07 5.66 -3.48
C VAL A 36 0.05 4.69 -2.89
N PHE A 37 0.35 4.17 -1.71
CA PHE A 37 -0.55 3.33 -0.94
C PHE A 37 -1.18 4.14 0.19
N GLU A 38 -2.47 3.95 0.39
CA GLU A 38 -3.23 4.52 1.49
C GLU A 38 -3.62 3.39 2.45
N LYS A 39 -3.45 3.65 3.75
CA LYS A 39 -3.93 2.74 4.80
C LYS A 39 -5.45 2.87 4.86
N GLN A 40 -6.15 1.75 4.74
CA GLN A 40 -7.60 1.70 4.87
C GLN A 40 -8.01 0.69 5.93
N HIS A 41 -9.03 1.08 6.69
CA HIS A 41 -9.62 0.31 7.78
C HIS A 41 -10.96 -0.25 7.30
N PHE A 42 -11.09 -1.57 7.30
CA PHE A 42 -12.30 -2.28 6.89
C PHE A 42 -12.91 -2.97 8.11
N TYR A 43 -14.16 -2.63 8.41
CA TYR A 43 -14.92 -3.27 9.47
C TYR A 43 -15.66 -4.47 8.90
N THR A 44 -15.18 -5.67 9.21
CA THR A 44 -15.72 -6.91 8.64
C THR A 44 -16.95 -7.43 9.39
N ASN A 45 -17.18 -6.97 10.63
CA ASN A 45 -18.39 -7.24 11.40
C ASN A 45 -18.58 -6.21 12.53
N PRO A 46 -19.79 -6.05 13.09
CA PRO A 46 -20.04 -5.22 14.28
C PRO A 46 -19.34 -5.72 15.56
N GLN A 47 -18.70 -6.89 15.51
CA GLN A 47 -18.04 -7.58 16.62
C GLN A 47 -16.50 -7.39 16.60
N GLU A 48 -16.03 -6.19 16.24
CA GLU A 48 -14.65 -5.71 16.50
C GLU A 48 -13.49 -6.28 15.66
N ASN A 49 -13.74 -7.03 14.58
CA ASN A 49 -12.64 -7.39 13.66
C ASN A 49 -12.36 -6.27 12.65
N GLU A 50 -11.44 -5.39 13.02
CA GLU A 50 -10.85 -4.38 12.16
C GLU A 50 -9.75 -4.98 11.27
N LEU A 51 -9.95 -4.93 9.96
CA LEU A 51 -8.95 -5.29 8.98
C LEU A 51 -8.27 -4.01 8.48
N VAL A 52 -6.98 -3.85 8.78
CA VAL A 52 -6.17 -2.74 8.27
C VAL A 52 -5.32 -3.23 7.11
N MET A 53 -5.41 -2.58 5.96
CA MET A 53 -4.67 -2.96 4.76
C MET A 53 -4.15 -1.76 3.97
N TRP A 54 -3.08 -1.96 3.22
CA TRP A 54 -2.61 -1.01 2.22
C TRP A 54 -3.43 -1.17 0.94
N VAL A 55 -3.97 -0.06 0.45
CA VAL A 55 -4.71 0.00 -0.81
C VAL A 55 -3.94 0.92 -1.76
N LEU A 56 -3.69 0.45 -2.98
CA LEU A 56 -3.09 1.30 -4.00
C LEU A 56 -4.06 2.44 -4.33
N LYS A 57 -3.68 3.67 -4.01
CA LYS A 57 -4.48 4.87 -4.26
C LYS A 57 -4.24 5.43 -5.66
N GLU A 58 -2.96 5.60 -6.01
CA GLU A 58 -2.57 6.15 -7.31
C GLU A 58 -1.13 5.80 -7.70
N ILE A 59 -0.84 5.95 -8.99
CA ILE A 59 0.51 5.85 -9.55
C ILE A 59 0.88 7.24 -10.07
N ARG A 60 1.92 7.85 -9.51
CA ARG A 60 2.43 9.16 -9.93
C ARG A 60 3.63 8.99 -10.87
N TYR A 61 3.68 9.74 -11.95
CA TYR A 61 4.81 9.80 -12.90
C TYR A 61 5.62 11.08 -12.66
#